data_AF-A0A3C1SNI7-F1
#
_entry.id   AF-A0A3C1SNI7-F1
#
_cell.length_a   1.000
_cell.length_b   1.000
_cell.length_c   1.000
_cell.angle_alpha   90.00
_cell.angle_beta   90.00
_cell.angle_gamma   90.00
#
_symmetry.space_group_name_H-M   'P 1'
#
loop_
_entity.id
_entity.type
_entity.pdbx_description
1 polymer ?
#
loop_
_entity_poly.entity_id
_entity_poly.type
_entity_poly.pdbx_seq_one_letter_code
_entity_poly.pdbx_strand_id
1 'polypeptide(L)'
;RMLFLHNSLAAYEVNVANYYLRRGAYVAAVNRAKFVLETYARTPASAQALGIMTQAYIKMGMPQLAADSLRVLESNYPQSPDLPKLNALVKSAG
;
A
#
# COMPACT_ATOMS: atom_id res chain seq x y z
N ARG A 1 9.76 -22.61 7.91
CA ARG A 1 10.78 -21.66 8.41
C ARG A 1 10.98 -20.46 7.49
N MET A 2 11.26 -20.61 6.19
CA MET A 2 11.44 -19.48 5.26
C MET A 2 10.23 -18.55 5.13
N LEU A 3 9.00 -19.11 5.09
CA LEU A 3 7.76 -18.31 5.00
C LEU A 3 7.59 -17.32 6.17
N PHE A 4 7.98 -17.71 7.38
CA PHE A 4 7.87 -16.84 8.55
C PHE A 4 8.80 -15.62 8.41
N LEU A 5 10.07 -15.85 8.11
CA LEU A 5 11.05 -14.77 7.92
C LEU A 5 10.63 -13.85 6.76
N HIS A 6 10.16 -14.43 5.66
CA HIS A 6 9.67 -13.69 4.51
C HIS A 6 8.50 -12.76 4.88
N ASN A 7 7.52 -13.27 5.63
CA ASN A 7 6.40 -12.47 6.14
C ASN A 7 6.85 -11.39 7.13
N SER A 8 7.81 -11.69 8.01
CA SER A 8 8.35 -10.73 8.98
C SER A 8 9.08 -9.57 8.29
N LEU A 9 9.88 -9.86 7.25
CA LEU A 9 10.57 -8.83 6.46
C LEU A 9 9.58 -7.96 5.69
N ALA A 10 8.56 -8.56 5.09
CA ALA A 10 7.50 -7.81 4.39
C ALA A 10 6.74 -6.87 5.34
N ALA A 11 6.39 -7.36 6.54
CA ALA A 11 5.74 -6.56 7.57
C ALA A 11 6.62 -5.41 8.06
N TYR A 12 7.93 -5.63 8.19
CA TYR A 12 8.88 -4.58 8.55
C TYR A 12 8.89 -3.44 7.52
N GLU A 13 9.00 -3.75 6.23
CA GLU A 13 8.99 -2.73 5.17
C GLU A 13 7.68 -1.95 5.11
N VAL A 14 6.53 -2.60 5.34
CA VAL A 14 5.23 -1.91 5.47
C VAL A 14 5.20 -0.98 6.67
N ASN A 15 5.78 -1.36 7.81
CA ASN A 15 5.88 -0.48 8.98
C ASN A 15 6.72 0.76 8.68
N VAL A 16 7.83 0.61 7.96
CA VAL A 16 8.65 1.73 7.49
C VAL A 16 7.89 2.61 6.50
N ALA A 17 7.16 2.01 5.56
CA ALA A 17 6.31 2.72 4.60
C ALA A 17 5.25 3.56 5.32
N ASN A 18 4.57 2.99 6.32
CA ASN A 18 3.59 3.69 7.16
C ASN A 18 4.21 4.84 7.95
N TYR A 19 5.42 4.66 8.49
CA TYR A 19 6.15 5.72 9.17
C TYR A 19 6.40 6.91 8.24
N TYR A 20 6.87 6.67 7.02
CA TYR A 20 7.07 7.73 6.02
C TYR A 20 5.75 8.39 5.58
N LEU A 21 4.69 7.61 5.38
CA LEU A 21 3.37 8.13 5.03
C LEU A 21 2.87 9.13 6.07
N ARG A 22 2.94 8.77 7.36
CA ARG A 22 2.53 9.63 8.49
C ARG A 22 3.36 10.90 8.61
N ARG A 23 4.60 10.90 8.15
CA ARG A 23 5.53 12.04 8.18
C ARG A 23 5.45 12.93 6.94
N GLY A 24 4.58 12.62 5.98
CA GLY A 24 4.46 13.38 4.73
C GLY A 24 5.52 13.03 3.67
N ALA A 25 6.35 12.02 3.92
CA ALA A 25 7.38 11.56 2.99
C ALA A 25 6.79 10.56 1.99
N TYR A 26 5.85 11.02 1.16
CA TYR A 26 5.00 10.15 0.33
C TYR A 26 5.77 9.33 -0.71
N VAL A 27 6.78 9.92 -1.37
CA VAL A 27 7.64 9.20 -2.32
C VAL A 27 8.39 8.07 -1.63
N ALA A 28 8.93 8.31 -0.43
CA ALA A 28 9.61 7.27 0.35
C ALA A 28 8.66 6.16 0.79
N ALA A 29 7.43 6.51 1.20
CA ALA A 29 6.39 5.54 1.52
C ALA A 29 6.05 4.65 0.32
N VAL A 30 5.87 5.25 -0.86
CA VAL A 30 5.62 4.52 -2.11
C VAL A 30 6.78 3.59 -2.46
N ASN A 31 8.02 4.06 -2.37
CA ASN A 31 9.19 3.22 -2.70
C ASN A 31 9.30 1.99 -1.78
N ARG A 32 9.00 2.15 -0.49
CA ARG A 32 8.97 1.04 0.47
C ARG A 32 7.83 0.07 0.18
N ALA A 33 6.64 0.58 -0.13
CA ALA A 33 5.50 -0.25 -0.50
C ALA A 33 5.74 -1.01 -1.82
N LYS A 34 6.34 -0.36 -2.84
CA LYS A 34 6.73 -1.01 -4.10
C LYS A 34 7.70 -2.16 -3.87
N PHE A 35 8.72 -1.94 -3.03
CA PHE A 35 9.67 -2.99 -2.66
C PHE A 35 8.97 -4.21 -2.04
N VAL A 36 7.92 -4.01 -1.25
CA VAL A 36 7.10 -5.11 -0.71
C VAL A 36 6.40 -5.90 -1.83
N LEU A 37 5.84 -5.22 -2.82
CA LEU A 37 5.13 -5.87 -3.92
C LEU A 37 6.09 -6.63 -4.86
N GLU A 38 7.29 -6.10 -5.07
CA GLU A 38 8.31 -6.67 -5.95
C GLU A 38 9.04 -7.86 -5.29
N THR A 39 9.35 -7.75 -4.00
CA THR A 39 10.22 -8.72 -3.28
C THR A 39 9.43 -9.74 -2.47
N TYR A 40 8.29 -9.32 -1.91
CA TYR A 40 7.49 -10.11 -0.96
C TYR A 40 6.06 -10.33 -1.47
N ALA A 41 5.92 -10.64 -2.75
CA ALA A 41 4.64 -10.95 -3.37
C ALA A 41 3.92 -12.11 -2.64
N ARG A 42 2.59 -12.04 -2.56
CA ARG A 42 1.72 -13.03 -1.90
C ARG A 42 1.88 -13.11 -0.36
N THR A 43 2.43 -12.08 0.26
CA THR A 43 2.38 -11.93 1.72
C THR A 43 1.14 -11.11 2.14
N PRO A 44 0.65 -11.26 3.39
CA PRO A 44 -0.40 -10.38 3.91
C PRO A 44 -0.05 -8.89 3.85
N ALA A 45 1.25 -8.57 3.89
CA ALA A 45 1.78 -7.22 3.79
C ALA A 45 1.54 -6.57 2.41
N SER A 46 1.36 -7.35 1.35
CA SER A 46 1.08 -6.81 0.00
C SER A 46 -0.21 -5.99 -0.06
N ALA A 47 -1.26 -6.41 0.64
CA ALA A 47 -2.51 -5.65 0.71
C ALA A 47 -2.31 -4.29 1.41
N GLN A 48 -1.57 -4.29 2.52
CA GLN A 48 -1.24 -3.07 3.26
C GLN A 48 -0.35 -2.12 2.43
N ALA A 49 0.63 -2.66 1.72
CA ALA A 49 1.50 -1.89 0.82
C ALA A 49 0.69 -1.16 -0.26
N LEU A 50 -0.26 -1.83 -0.92
CA LEU A 50 -1.16 -1.20 -1.88
C LEU A 50 -2.00 -0.09 -1.24
N GLY A 51 -2.53 -0.31 -0.04
CA GLY A 51 -3.27 0.71 0.71
C GLY A 51 -2.44 1.95 1.06
N ILE A 52 -1.14 1.77 1.37
CA ILE A 52 -0.19 2.88 1.58
C ILE A 52 0.07 3.62 0.27
N MET A 53 0.29 2.90 -0.84
CA MET A 53 0.48 3.51 -2.15
C MET A 53 -0.73 4.37 -2.54
N THR A 54 -1.95 3.84 -2.40
CA THR A 54 -3.19 4.58 -2.67
C THR A 54 -3.25 5.88 -1.87
N GLN A 55 -3.01 5.84 -0.56
CA GLN A 55 -3.02 7.03 0.29
C GLN A 55 -1.92 8.03 -0.09
N ALA A 56 -0.70 7.54 -0.34
CA ALA A 56 0.42 8.39 -0.70
C ALA A 56 0.17 9.11 -2.04
N TYR A 57 -0.35 8.41 -3.05
CA TYR A 57 -0.67 9.01 -4.34
C TYR A 57 -1.78 10.05 -4.25
N ILE A 58 -2.82 9.83 -3.43
CA ILE A 58 -3.83 10.87 -3.14
C ILE A 58 -3.16 12.11 -2.55
N LYS A 59 -2.30 11.94 -1.54
CA LYS A 59 -1.61 13.05 -0.87
C LYS A 59 -0.63 13.79 -1.78
N MET A 60 -0.15 13.15 -2.84
CA MET A 60 0.69 13.77 -3.87
C MET A 60 -0.11 14.39 -5.03
N GLY A 61 -1.45 14.34 -5.01
CA GLY A 61 -2.27 14.86 -6.11
C GLY A 61 -2.18 14.02 -7.38
N MET A 62 -1.98 12.70 -7.24
CA MET A 62 -1.84 11.74 -8.34
C MET A 62 -3.05 10.78 -8.39
N PRO A 63 -4.26 11.26 -8.74
CA PRO A 63 -5.49 10.48 -8.62
C PRO A 63 -5.52 9.22 -9.49
N GLN A 64 -4.91 9.26 -10.68
CA GLN A 64 -4.84 8.10 -11.57
C GLN A 64 -4.03 6.96 -10.95
N LEU A 65 -2.85 7.26 -10.39
CA LEU A 65 -2.00 6.26 -9.71
C LEU A 65 -2.66 5.75 -8.43
N ALA A 66 -3.40 6.59 -7.72
CA ALA A 66 -4.19 6.17 -6.57
C ALA A 66 -5.30 5.18 -6.98
N ALA A 67 -6.04 5.49 -8.04
CA ALA A 67 -7.09 4.63 -8.58
C ALA A 67 -6.53 3.30 -9.10
N ASP A 68 -5.38 3.32 -9.78
CA ASP A 68 -4.71 2.11 -10.23
C ASP A 68 -4.29 1.23 -9.06
N SER A 69 -3.68 1.82 -8.02
CA SER A 69 -3.27 1.09 -6.82
C SER A 69 -4.47 0.49 -6.07
N LEU A 70 -5.58 1.24 -5.97
CA LEU A 70 -6.83 0.76 -5.39
C LEU A 70 -7.42 -0.39 -6.23
N ARG A 71 -7.44 -0.28 -7.55
CA ARG A 71 -7.97 -1.33 -8.44
C ARG A 71 -7.23 -2.65 -8.27
N VAL A 72 -5.89 -2.58 -8.13
CA VAL A 72 -5.06 -3.77 -7.85
C VAL A 72 -5.38 -4.34 -6.48
N LEU A 73 -5.57 -3.50 -5.46
CA LEU A 73 -5.99 -3.94 -4.13
C LEU A 73 -7.35 -4.64 -4.17
N GLU A 74 -8.34 -4.06 -4.84
CA GLU A 74 -9.68 -4.62 -4.99
C GLU A 74 -9.68 -5.97 -5.68
N SER A 75 -8.91 -6.09 -6.77
CA SER A 75 -8.87 -7.30 -7.58
C SER A 75 -8.20 -8.47 -6.84
N ASN A 76 -7.15 -8.19 -6.06
CA ASN A 76 -6.34 -9.24 -5.42
C ASN A 76 -6.70 -9.48 -3.95
N TYR A 77 -7.25 -8.46 -3.26
CA TYR A 77 -7.53 -8.48 -1.83
C TYR A 77 -8.90 -7.85 -1.52
N PRO A 78 -10.00 -8.39 -2.08
CA PRO A 78 -11.34 -7.81 -1.92
C PRO A 78 -11.84 -7.79 -0.47
N GLN A 79 -11.24 -8.60 0.41
CA GLN A 79 -11.54 -8.68 1.85
C GLN A 79 -10.66 -7.76 2.70
N SER A 80 -9.85 -6.89 2.08
CA SER A 80 -9.00 -5.96 2.81
C SER A 80 -9.86 -4.99 3.65
N PRO A 81 -9.59 -4.84 4.97
CA PRO A 81 -10.42 -4.02 5.85
C PRO A 81 -10.36 -2.52 5.51
N ASP A 82 -9.27 -2.07 4.86
CA ASP A 82 -9.09 -0.67 4.50
C ASP A 82 -9.83 -0.27 3.22
N LEU A 83 -10.32 -1.25 2.45
CA LEU A 83 -10.84 -1.06 1.10
C LEU A 83 -12.04 -0.07 1.05
N PRO A 84 -13.04 -0.11 1.96
CA PRO A 84 -14.12 0.87 1.95
C PRO A 84 -13.64 2.31 2.17
N LYS A 85 -12.70 2.49 3.11
CA LYS A 85 -12.10 3.79 3.40
C LYS A 85 -11.30 4.32 2.22
N LEU A 86 -10.47 3.48 1.60
CA LEU A 86 -9.66 3.84 0.45
C LEU A 86 -10.52 4.19 -0.77
N ASN A 87 -11.62 3.48 -0.98
CA ASN A 87 -12.60 3.79 -2.03
C ASN A 87 -13.18 5.19 -1.86
N ALA A 88 -13.65 5.52 -0.66
CA ALA A 88 -14.19 6.84 -0.35
C ALA A 88 -13.13 7.94 -0.57
N LEU A 89 -11.88 7.68 -0.16
CA LEU A 89 -10.78 8.62 -0.34
C LEU A 89 -10.47 8.87 -1.82
N VAL A 90 -10.34 7.81 -2.64
CA VAL A 90 -10.06 7.97 -4.08
C VAL A 90 -11.19 8.71 -4.79
N LYS A 91 -12.46 8.38 -4.48
CA LYS A 91 -13.63 9.06 -5.05
C LYS A 91 -13.71 10.55 -4.71
N SER A 92 -13.15 10.97 -3.56
CA SER A 92 -13.12 12.38 -3.16
C SER A 92 -11.95 13.17 -3.77
N ALA A 93 -10.97 12.48 -4.34
CA ALA A 93 -9.74 13.08 -4.87
C ALA A 93 -9.76 13.30 -6.39
N GLY A 94 -10.79 12.80 -7.08
CA GLY A 94 -11.07 13.05 -8.49
C GLY A 94 -12.41 13.76 -8.65
#